data_AF-A0A1G4ZYN4-F1
#
_entry.id   AF-A0A1G4ZYN4-F1
#
_cell.length_a   1.000
_cell.length_b   1.000
_cell.length_c   1.000
_cell.angle_alpha   90.00
_cell.angle_beta   90.00
_cell.angle_gamma   90.00
#
_symmetry.space_group_name_H-M   'P 1'
#
loop_
_entity.id
_entity.type
_entity.pdbx_description
1 polymer ?
#
loop_
_entity_poly.entity_id
_entity_poly.type
_entity_poly.pdbx_seq_one_letter_code
_entity_poly.pdbx_strand_id
1 'polypeptide(L)'
;MSSSDSSSPTFNSIATILETDFKVERSAISPATALSDLGLDSLALMEFVFAVEDAFHLRIPEDRLDPREAGITLQRLCEVIDTESSGAAAPSTQSVEAHA
;
A
#
# COMPACT_ATOMS: atom_id res chain seq x y z
N MET A 1 -7.75 -18.95 13.47
CA MET A 1 -7.30 -18.35 12.20
C MET A 1 -6.87 -16.94 12.59
N SER A 2 -5.61 -16.51 12.57
CA SER A 2 -4.48 -16.91 11.76
C SER A 2 -3.20 -16.53 12.52
N SER A 3 -2.28 -17.46 12.66
CA SER A 3 -0.92 -17.19 13.13
C SER A 3 -0.01 -17.85 12.11
N SER A 4 1.02 -17.14 11.68
CA SER A 4 2.02 -17.49 10.66
C SER A 4 1.61 -17.13 9.23
N ASP A 5 2.15 -16.03 8.71
CA ASP A 5 3.09 -16.14 7.59
C ASP A 5 3.94 -14.86 7.45
N SER A 6 5.26 -14.98 7.64
CA SER A 6 6.22 -13.93 7.28
C SER A 6 6.42 -13.79 5.76
N SER A 7 5.52 -14.34 4.95
CA SER A 7 5.49 -14.29 3.48
C SER A 7 4.10 -13.87 2.97
N SER A 8 3.45 -12.90 3.64
CA SER A 8 2.22 -12.31 3.14
C SER A 8 2.36 -11.97 1.64
N PRO A 9 1.49 -12.51 0.76
CA PRO A 9 1.61 -12.30 -0.69
C PRO A 9 1.59 -10.81 -1.04
N THR A 10 0.82 -10.04 -0.27
CA THR A 10 0.78 -8.57 -0.32
C THR A 10 2.16 -7.93 -0.16
N PHE A 11 2.92 -8.34 0.86
CA PHE A 11 4.26 -7.81 1.11
C PHE A 11 5.22 -8.16 -0.03
N ASN A 12 5.17 -9.38 -0.56
CA ASN A 12 6.02 -9.79 -1.68
C ASN A 12 5.77 -8.92 -2.92
N SER A 13 4.51 -8.66 -3.28
CA SER A 13 4.17 -7.77 -4.39
C SER A 13 4.68 -6.35 -4.17
N ILE A 14 4.47 -5.78 -2.98
CA ILE A 14 4.95 -4.44 -2.62
C ILE A 14 6.48 -4.37 -2.69
N ALA A 15 7.17 -5.37 -2.14
CA ALA A 15 8.63 -5.46 -2.18
C ALA A 15 9.15 -5.55 -3.62
N THR A 16 8.46 -6.29 -4.49
CA THR A 16 8.80 -6.36 -5.93
C THR A 16 8.61 -5.03 -6.64
N ILE A 17 7.56 -4.27 -6.33
CA ILE A 17 7.33 -2.92 -6.87
C ILE A 17 8.46 -1.99 -6.42
N LEU A 18 8.79 -1.99 -5.13
CA LEU A 18 9.89 -1.18 -4.57
C LEU A 18 11.24 -1.50 -5.22
N GLU A 19 11.53 -2.78 -5.44
CA GLU A 19 12.78 -3.24 -6.06
C GLU A 19 12.84 -2.92 -7.56
N THR A 20 11.73 -3.11 -8.28
CA THR A 20 11.69 -3.02 -9.74
C THR A 20 11.50 -1.59 -10.23
N ASP A 21 10.51 -0.88 -9.70
CA ASP A 21 10.16 0.49 -10.11
C ASP A 21 11.01 1.52 -9.36
N PHE A 22 11.13 1.36 -8.03
CA PHE A 22 11.78 2.35 -7.17
C PHE A 22 13.26 2.06 -6.89
N LYS A 23 13.79 0.94 -7.39
CA LYS A 23 15.19 0.51 -7.21
C LYS A 23 15.66 0.44 -5.75
N VAL A 24 14.73 0.16 -4.83
CA VAL A 24 15.03 -0.01 -3.41
C VAL A 24 15.73 -1.34 -3.16
N GLU A 25 16.76 -1.34 -2.32
CA GLU A 25 17.46 -2.57 -1.97
C GLU A 25 16.59 -3.51 -1.14
N ARG A 26 16.53 -4.79 -1.53
CA ARG A 26 15.80 -5.84 -0.80
C ARG A 26 16.17 -5.90 0.69
N SER A 27 17.42 -5.61 1.02
CA SER A 27 17.93 -5.58 2.40
C SER A 27 17.32 -4.46 3.26
N ALA A 28 16.87 -3.35 2.64
CA ALA A 28 16.21 -2.23 3.32
C ALA A 28 14.69 -2.44 3.44
N ILE A 29 14.11 -3.32 2.62
CA ILE A 29 12.68 -3.63 2.59
C ILE A 29 12.35 -4.59 3.74
N SER A 30 11.86 -4.05 4.85
CA SER A 30 11.37 -4.82 5.99
C SER A 30 9.98 -4.33 6.41
N PRO A 31 9.08 -5.19 6.90
CA PRO A 31 7.75 -4.76 7.37
C PRO A 31 7.82 -3.66 8.44
N ALA A 32 8.88 -3.63 9.24
CA ALA A 32 9.10 -2.59 10.25
C ALA A 32 9.70 -1.29 9.69
N THR A 33 10.20 -1.28 8.45
CA THR A 33 10.77 -0.10 7.81
C THR A 33 9.66 0.90 7.50
N ALA A 34 9.89 2.17 7.86
CA ALA A 34 9.00 3.26 7.50
C ALA A 34 9.17 3.61 6.02
N LEU A 35 8.09 4.02 5.34
CA LEU A 35 8.14 4.45 3.94
C LEU A 35 9.13 5.62 3.75
N SER A 36 9.18 6.54 4.71
CA SER A 36 10.15 7.64 4.75
C SER A 36 11.60 7.19 4.95
N ASP A 37 11.84 5.99 5.48
CA ASP A 37 13.18 5.43 5.73
C ASP A 37 13.71 4.66 4.52
N LEU A 38 12.86 4.33 3.54
CA LEU A 38 13.26 3.69 2.28
C LEU A 38 14.10 4.60 1.37
N GLY A 39 14.26 5.88 1.73
CA GLY A 39 14.97 6.87 0.93
C GLY A 39 14.16 7.36 -0.28
N LEU A 40 12.84 7.21 -0.25
CA LEU A 40 11.95 7.71 -1.29
C LEU A 40 11.64 9.19 -1.08
N ASP A 41 11.73 9.98 -2.15
CA ASP A 41 11.28 11.36 -2.17
C ASP A 41 9.75 11.47 -2.06
N SER A 42 9.23 12.65 -1.71
CA SER A 42 7.78 12.88 -1.58
C SER A 42 6.98 12.57 -2.86
N LEU A 43 7.60 12.77 -4.04
CA LEU A 43 6.99 12.40 -5.32
C LEU A 43 6.99 10.88 -5.51
N ALA A 44 8.13 10.23 -5.24
CA ALA A 44 8.27 8.78 -5.34
C ALA A 44 7.35 8.05 -4.37
N LEU A 45 7.13 8.56 -3.16
CA LEU A 45 6.15 8.03 -2.21
C LEU A 45 4.72 8.09 -2.76
N MET A 46 4.35 9.17 -3.44
CA MET A 46 3.05 9.30 -4.08
C MET A 46 2.91 8.32 -5.25
N GLU A 47 3.90 8.26 -6.13
CA GLU A 47 3.95 7.29 -7.24
C GLU A 47 3.91 5.85 -6.75
N PHE A 48 4.57 5.55 -5.63
CA PHE A 48 4.59 4.24 -5.01
C PHE A 48 3.21 3.82 -4.52
N VAL A 49 2.49 4.70 -3.80
CA VAL A 49 1.11 4.42 -3.40
C VAL A 49 0.23 4.16 -4.62
N PHE A 50 0.34 4.99 -5.68
CA PHE A 50 -0.41 4.77 -6.92
C PHE A 50 -0.08 3.43 -7.60
N ALA A 51 1.21 3.06 -7.69
CA ALA A 51 1.63 1.79 -8.28
C ALA A 51 1.12 0.58 -7.50
N VAL A 52 1.09 0.69 -6.17
CA VAL A 52 0.52 -0.34 -5.30
C VAL A 52 -1.00 -0.43 -5.48
N GLU A 53 -1.72 0.70 -5.44
CA GLU A 53 -3.17 0.73 -5.71
C GLU A 53 -3.53 0.10 -7.06
N ASP A 54 -2.78 0.43 -8.12
CA ASP A 54 -2.98 -0.11 -9.46
C ASP A 54 -2.71 -1.62 -9.50
N ALA A 55 -1.61 -2.08 -8.91
CA ALA A 55 -1.23 -3.49 -8.86
C ALA A 55 -2.26 -4.38 -8.14
N PHE A 56 -2.93 -3.84 -7.12
CA PHE A 56 -3.98 -4.55 -6.38
C PHE A 56 -5.41 -4.22 -6.86
N HIS A 57 -5.55 -3.36 -7.88
CA HIS A 57 -6.84 -2.88 -8.39
C HIS A 57 -7.78 -2.37 -7.30
N LEU A 58 -7.24 -1.60 -6.35
CA LEU A 58 -7.98 -1.04 -5.22
C LEU A 58 -7.70 0.46 -5.07
N ARG A 59 -8.46 1.13 -4.21
CA ARG A 59 -8.23 2.52 -3.83
C ARG A 59 -8.10 2.63 -2.33
N ILE A 60 -6.95 3.09 -1.87
CA ILE A 60 -6.64 3.36 -0.48
C ILE A 60 -7.00 4.83 -0.23
N PRO A 61 -8.02 5.11 0.59
CA PRO A 61 -8.33 6.49 0.95
C PRO A 61 -7.19 7.10 1.77
N GLU A 62 -6.88 8.38 1.52
CA GLU A 62 -5.81 9.13 2.21
C GLU A 62 -5.98 9.14 3.74
N ASP A 63 -7.23 9.06 4.22
CA ASP A 63 -7.57 8.95 5.65
C ASP A 63 -7.04 7.67 6.32
N ARG A 64 -6.83 6.60 5.53
CA ARG A 64 -6.31 5.31 6.02
C ARG A 64 -4.80 5.19 5.88
N LEU A 65 -4.24 5.83 4.86
CA LEU A 65 -2.83 5.78 4.54
C LEU A 65 -2.41 7.07 3.85
N ASP A 66 -1.71 7.93 4.59
CA ASP A 66 -1.09 9.12 4.02
C ASP A 66 0.41 8.82 3.80
N PRO A 67 0.91 8.77 2.54
CA PRO A 67 2.33 8.54 2.27
C PRO A 67 3.25 9.62 2.82
N ARG A 68 2.73 10.81 3.15
CA ARG A 68 3.47 11.93 3.73
C ARG A 68 3.51 11.87 5.26
N GLU A 69 2.68 11.04 5.88
CA GLU A 69 2.70 10.86 7.33
C GLU A 69 3.97 10.13 7.75
N ALA A 70 4.75 10.79 8.62
CA ALA A 70 5.95 10.21 9.18
C ALA A 70 5.58 9.05 10.11
N GLY A 71 6.09 7.85 9.81
CA GLY A 71 5.87 6.66 10.64
C GLY A 71 4.97 5.59 10.01
N ILE A 72 4.45 5.81 8.80
CA ILE A 72 3.80 4.73 8.05
C ILE A 72 4.84 3.68 7.66
N THR A 73 4.63 2.44 8.11
CA THR A 73 5.51 1.30 7.82
C THR A 73 4.97 0.45 6.68
N LEU A 74 5.85 -0.34 6.06
CA LEU A 74 5.47 -1.32 5.06
C LEU A 74 4.45 -2.33 5.60
N GLN A 75 4.57 -2.72 6.88
CA GLN A 75 3.56 -3.55 7.54
C GLN A 75 2.19 -2.89 7.52
N ARG A 76 2.11 -1.61 7.90
CA ARG A 76 0.82 -0.91 7.95
C ARG A 76 0.17 -0.82 6.58
N LEU A 77 0.96 -0.55 5.54
CA LEU A 77 0.50 -0.57 4.15
C LEU A 77 -0.06 -1.95 3.76
N CYS A 78 0.65 -3.03 4.11
CA CYS A 78 0.19 -4.40 3.86
C CYS A 78 -1.14 -4.70 4.55
N GLU A 79 -1.31 -4.29 5.81
CA GLU A 79 -2.54 -4.50 6.57
C GLU A 79 -3.74 -3.78 5.95
N VAL A 80 -3.54 -2.54 5.48
CA VAL A 80 -4.59 -1.78 4.79
C VAL A 80 -4.99 -2.46 3.49
N ILE A 81 -4.02 -2.86 2.67
CA ILE A 81 -4.29 -3.57 1.40
C ILE A 81 -4.99 -4.91 1.64
N ASP A 82 -4.55 -5.69 2.61
CA ASP A 82 -5.18 -6.97 2.95
C ASP A 82 -6.64 -6.78 3.40
N THR A 83 -6.89 -5.72 4.18
CA THR A 83 -8.23 -5.34 4.61
C THR A 83 -9.13 -4.98 3.42
N GLU A 84 -8.65 -4.14 2.50
CA GLU A 84 -9.43 -3.72 1.32
C GLU A 84 -9.59 -4.86 0.30
N SER A 85 -8.56 -5.69 0.12
CA SER A 85 -8.57 -6.83 -0.81
C SER A 85 -9.47 -7.97 -0.30
N SER A 86 -9.50 -8.21 1.01
CA SER A 86 -10.40 -9.20 1.63
C SER A 86 -11.84 -8.66 1.77
N GLY A 87 -11.99 -7.35 1.95
CA GLY A 87 -13.28 -6.66 2.09
C GLY A 87 -14.05 -6.45 0.78
N ALA A 88 -13.50 -6.84 -0.37
CA ALA A 88 -14.08 -6.64 -1.71
C ALA A 88 -15.33 -7.52 -2.02
N ALA A 89 -16.13 -7.83 -1.01
CA ALA A 89 -17.47 -8.40 -1.13
C ALA A 89 -18.57 -7.36 -0.80
N ALA A 90 -18.46 -6.12 -1.29
CA ALA A 90 -19.62 -5.23 -1.51
C ALA A 90 -19.24 -3.98 -2.33
N PRO A 91 -19.54 -3.92 -3.63
CA PRO A 91 -19.54 -2.66 -4.35
C PRO A 91 -20.78 -1.86 -3.92
N SER A 92 -20.65 -1.02 -2.89
CA SER A 92 -21.67 -0.01 -2.60
C SER A 92 -21.50 1.13 -3.58
N THR A 93 -22.09 0.93 -4.75
CA THR A 93 -22.66 1.92 -5.66
C THR A 93 -22.59 3.37 -5.15
N GLN A 94 -21.57 4.14 -5.58
CA GLN A 94 -21.67 5.59 -5.60
C GLN A 94 -22.55 5.99 -6.80
N SER A 95 -23.86 5.96 -6.58
CA SER A 95 -24.84 6.59 -7.46
C SER A 95 -25.21 7.96 -6.90
N VAL A 96 -25.14 8.95 -7.80
CA VAL A 96 -25.90 10.22 -7.82
C VAL A 96 -25.39 11.25 -6.79
N GLU A 97 -24.96 12.46 -7.18
CA GLU A 97 -25.80 13.53 -7.73
C GLU A 97 -25.05 14.46 -8.71
N ALA A 98 -25.52 14.49 -9.97
CA ALA A 98 -25.36 15.63 -10.86
C ALA A 98 -26.44 16.66 -10.47
N HIS A 99 -26.03 17.82 -9.97
CA HIS A 99 -26.94 18.93 -9.69
C HIS A 99 -27.21 19.71 -11.00
N ALA A 100 -28.49 19.97 -11.22
CA ALA A 100 -29.13 20.53 -12.42
C ALA A 100 -28.73 21.98 -12.74
#